data_AF-A0A0Q7WBX3-F1
#
_entry.id   AF-A0A0Q7WBX3-F1
#
_cell.length_a   1.000
_cell.length_b   1.000
_cell.length_c   1.000
_cell.angle_alpha   90.00
_cell.angle_beta   90.00
_cell.angle_gamma   90.00
#
_symmetry.space_group_name_H-M   'P 1'
#
loop_
_entity.id
_entity.type
_entity.pdbx_description
1 polymer ?
#
loop_
_entity_poly.entity_id
_entity_poly.type
_entity_poly.pdbx_seq_one_letter_code
_entity_poly.pdbx_strand_id
1 'polypeptide(L)'
;MVASSERGVTHERIGPVEAVSSEGLFIRVSGPSHDSRIDPREIANIIADRSGRMGEKVFPRIDFQTSDDAVLFSVVGFEGIEPFDAALASLGAGTPLEAAPGKPAGERGEVVESDPGALPFSRASASGEATTIGFHREGFEQRWRGRIETVKPAMGFINIIQPDFHMHLKAGAVTGWRQDGDRLFAIAPDGSLLGLFVAPEPR
;
A
#
# COMPACT_ATOMS: atom_id res chain seq x y z
N MET A 1 -9.74 -2.16 -3.70
CA MET A 1 -8.46 -2.16 -2.94
C MET A 1 -7.87 -0.76 -2.98
N VAL A 2 -7.28 -0.29 -1.88
CA VAL A 2 -6.47 0.94 -1.85
C VAL A 2 -5.01 0.52 -1.63
N ALA A 3 -4.13 0.88 -2.55
CA ALA A 3 -2.74 0.48 -2.55
C ALA A 3 -1.81 1.68 -2.67
N SER A 4 -0.68 1.64 -1.95
CA SER A 4 0.42 2.59 -2.11
C SER A 4 1.75 1.83 -2.13
N SER A 5 2.70 2.32 -2.93
CA SER A 5 4.04 1.74 -3.04
C SER A 5 5.08 2.84 -3.07
N GLU A 6 6.12 2.72 -2.24
CA GLU A 6 7.24 3.66 -2.20
C GLU A 6 8.48 2.94 -1.68
N ARG A 7 9.64 3.20 -2.30
CA ARG A 7 10.96 2.75 -1.83
C ARG A 7 11.05 1.26 -1.42
N GLY A 8 10.35 0.39 -2.15
CA GLY A 8 10.38 -1.06 -1.92
C GLY A 8 9.36 -1.58 -0.92
N VAL A 9 8.46 -0.74 -0.41
CA VAL A 9 7.30 -1.15 0.39
C VAL A 9 6.05 -1.01 -0.47
N THR A 10 5.23 -2.04 -0.55
CA THR A 10 3.87 -1.98 -1.08
C THR A 10 2.90 -2.36 0.03
N HIS A 11 1.90 -1.52 0.25
CA HIS A 11 0.89 -1.66 1.29
C HIS A 11 -0.49 -1.62 0.65
N GLU A 12 -1.25 -2.71 0.74
CA GLU A 12 -2.52 -2.89 0.05
C GLU A 12 -3.64 -3.23 1.04
N ARG A 13 -4.69 -2.42 1.07
CA ARG A 13 -5.92 -2.69 1.84
C ARG A 13 -7.04 -3.16 0.92
N ILE A 14 -7.56 -4.35 1.19
CA ILE A 14 -8.47 -5.11 0.35
C ILE A 14 -9.82 -5.26 1.06
N GLY A 15 -10.89 -4.99 0.33
CA GLY A 15 -12.25 -5.05 0.83
C GLY A 15 -13.06 -3.81 0.46
N PRO A 16 -14.33 -3.76 0.87
CA PRO A 16 -15.23 -2.66 0.56
C PRO A 16 -14.80 -1.38 1.28
N VAL A 17 -14.86 -0.25 0.57
CA VAL A 17 -14.79 1.07 1.20
C VAL A 17 -16.18 1.39 1.77
N GLU A 18 -16.29 1.53 3.08
CA GLU A 18 -17.59 1.78 3.73
C GLU A 18 -17.91 3.28 3.81
N ALA A 19 -16.89 4.11 4.08
CA ALA A 19 -17.08 5.54 4.19
C ALA A 19 -15.88 6.31 3.63
N VAL A 20 -16.20 7.44 3.00
CA VAL A 20 -15.26 8.48 2.62
C VAL A 20 -15.76 9.79 3.24
N SER A 21 -14.92 10.46 4.02
CA SER A 21 -15.28 11.70 4.70
C SER A 21 -14.16 12.73 4.65
N SER A 22 -14.51 14.00 4.84
CA SER A 22 -13.53 15.07 5.00
C SER A 22 -13.21 15.27 6.48
N GLU A 23 -11.93 15.29 6.81
CA GLU A 23 -11.38 15.48 8.15
C GLU A 23 -10.41 16.68 8.11
N GLY A 24 -10.96 17.89 8.29
CA GLY A 24 -10.22 19.13 8.10
C GLY A 24 -9.73 19.28 6.66
N LEU A 25 -8.42 19.30 6.47
CA LEU A 25 -7.79 19.38 5.14
C LEU A 25 -7.60 18.01 4.47
N PHE A 26 -7.95 16.92 5.15
CA PHE A 26 -7.67 15.57 4.69
C PHE A 26 -8.95 14.83 4.29
N ILE A 27 -8.81 13.82 3.43
CA ILE A 27 -9.84 12.84 3.13
C ILE A 27 -9.55 11.58 3.95
N ARG A 28 -10.56 11.06 4.64
CA ARG A 28 -10.49 9.78 5.35
C ARG A 28 -11.24 8.73 4.54
N VAL A 29 -10.60 7.59 4.32
CA VAL A 29 -11.20 6.37 3.78
C VAL A 29 -11.24 5.36 4.90
N SER A 30 -12.45 4.97 5.33
CA SER A 30 -12.66 4.16 6.52
C SER A 30 -13.60 2.98 6.29
N GLY A 31 -13.42 1.95 7.13
CA GLY A 31 -14.22 0.73 7.22
C GLY A 31 -13.39 -0.37 7.87
N PRO A 32 -13.93 -1.58 8.12
CA PRO A 32 -13.18 -2.71 8.66
C PRO A 32 -11.92 -3.01 7.84
N SER A 33 -12.02 -2.89 6.52
CA SER A 33 -10.92 -3.12 5.58
C SER A 33 -10.06 -1.89 5.30
N HIS A 34 -10.43 -0.69 5.74
CA HIS A 34 -9.72 0.54 5.33
C HIS A 34 -9.51 1.50 6.49
N ASP A 35 -8.28 1.98 6.60
CA ASP A 35 -7.91 3.10 7.46
C ASP A 35 -6.85 3.92 6.73
N SER A 36 -7.29 4.82 5.84
CA SER A 36 -6.40 5.67 5.04
C SER A 36 -6.74 7.14 5.24
N ARG A 37 -5.70 7.98 5.24
CA ARG A 37 -5.80 9.44 5.32
C ARG A 37 -5.00 10.06 4.18
N ILE A 38 -5.65 10.90 3.39
CA ILE A 38 -5.13 11.43 2.14
C ILE A 38 -5.13 12.95 2.23
N ASP A 39 -4.02 13.59 1.85
CA ASP A 39 -4.00 15.03 1.60
C ASP A 39 -4.33 15.28 0.12
N PRO A 40 -5.52 15.81 -0.22
CA PRO A 40 -5.89 16.04 -1.61
C PRO A 40 -5.01 17.09 -2.30
N ARG A 41 -4.25 17.91 -1.54
CA ARG A 41 -3.35 18.93 -2.10
C ARG A 41 -2.11 18.33 -2.75
N GLU A 42 -1.75 17.09 -2.38
CA GLU A 42 -0.64 16.35 -2.99
C GLU A 42 -1.04 15.64 -4.28
N ILE A 43 -2.30 15.75 -4.70
CA ILE A 43 -2.84 15.11 -5.91
C ILE A 43 -2.87 16.15 -7.03
N ALA A 44 -2.03 15.95 -8.04
CA ALA A 44 -2.00 16.78 -9.25
C ALA A 44 -2.82 16.17 -10.38
N ASN A 45 -2.77 14.84 -10.55
CA ASN A 45 -3.46 14.13 -11.62
C ASN A 45 -4.26 12.93 -11.09
N ILE A 46 -5.38 12.62 -11.78
CA ILE A 46 -6.19 11.44 -11.52
C ILE A 46 -6.36 10.69 -12.84
N ILE A 47 -5.85 9.46 -12.90
CA ILE A 47 -5.82 8.65 -14.13
C ILE A 47 -6.65 7.39 -13.92
N ALA A 48 -7.68 7.20 -14.74
CA ALA A 48 -8.43 5.95 -14.81
C ALA A 48 -7.79 4.98 -15.82
N ASP A 49 -6.93 4.08 -15.33
CA ASP A 49 -6.25 3.05 -16.11
C ASP A 49 -7.13 1.80 -16.24
N ARG A 50 -7.53 1.50 -17.47
CA ARG A 50 -8.38 0.34 -17.85
C ARG A 50 -7.58 -0.80 -18.47
N SER A 51 -6.26 -0.64 -18.59
CA SER A 51 -5.37 -1.57 -19.29
C SER A 51 -4.89 -2.71 -18.39
N GLY A 52 -5.05 -2.59 -17.07
CA GLY A 52 -4.61 -3.57 -16.08
C GLY A 52 -5.21 -4.96 -16.32
N ARG A 53 -4.35 -5.96 -16.52
CA ARG A 53 -4.76 -7.36 -16.70
C ARG A 53 -3.90 -8.32 -15.87
N MET A 54 -4.53 -9.36 -15.34
CA MET A 54 -3.85 -10.51 -14.75
C MET A 54 -4.48 -11.79 -15.32
N GLY A 55 -3.77 -12.42 -16.26
CA GLY A 55 -4.38 -13.45 -17.11
C GLY A 55 -5.51 -12.85 -17.95
N GLU A 56 -6.67 -13.50 -17.94
CA GLU A 56 -7.87 -13.02 -18.64
C GLU A 56 -8.67 -11.98 -17.85
N LYS A 57 -8.37 -11.79 -16.56
CA LYS A 57 -9.09 -10.86 -15.69
C LYS A 57 -8.58 -9.44 -15.87
N VAL A 58 -9.52 -8.49 -16.01
CA VAL A 58 -9.24 -7.05 -16.06
C VAL A 58 -9.33 -6.47 -14.65
N PHE A 59 -8.31 -5.70 -14.27
CA PHE A 59 -8.21 -4.99 -12.99
C PHE A 59 -8.04 -3.50 -13.27
N PRO A 60 -9.14 -2.78 -13.59
CA PRO A 60 -9.07 -1.36 -13.79
C PRO A 60 -8.73 -0.66 -12.47
N ARG A 61 -8.02 0.46 -12.55
CA ARG A 61 -7.63 1.23 -11.38
C ARG A 61 -7.67 2.73 -11.63
N ILE A 62 -7.76 3.48 -10.54
CA ILE A 62 -7.61 4.94 -10.52
C ILE A 62 -6.28 5.23 -9.83
N ASP A 63 -5.33 5.80 -10.57
CA ASP A 63 -4.06 6.28 -10.04
C ASP A 63 -4.20 7.76 -9.66
N PHE A 64 -3.89 8.09 -8.41
CA PHE A 64 -3.80 9.46 -7.92
C PHE A 64 -2.32 9.83 -7.89
N GLN A 65 -1.92 10.77 -8.73
CA GLN A 65 -0.53 11.12 -8.94
C GLN A 65 -0.16 12.47 -8.36
N THR A 66 1.07 12.56 -7.87
CA THR A 66 1.74 13.80 -7.46
C THR A 66 2.13 14.65 -8.68
N SER A 67 2.63 15.86 -8.43
CA SER A 67 3.03 16.83 -9.47
C SER A 67 4.23 16.40 -10.33
N ASP A 68 4.96 15.37 -9.91
CA ASP A 68 6.05 14.71 -10.64
C ASP A 68 5.60 13.41 -11.35
N ASP A 69 4.28 13.23 -11.52
CA ASP A 69 3.64 12.06 -12.14
C ASP A 69 3.87 10.73 -11.41
N ALA A 70 4.45 10.75 -10.20
CA ALA A 70 4.55 9.56 -9.37
C ALA A 70 3.17 9.19 -8.81
N VAL A 71 2.86 7.88 -8.73
CA VAL A 71 1.61 7.41 -8.14
C VAL A 71 1.71 7.53 -6.62
N LEU A 72 0.89 8.41 -6.04
CA LEU A 72 0.76 8.57 -4.59
C LEU A 72 0.06 7.34 -3.99
N PHE A 73 -1.09 6.99 -4.55
CA PHE A 73 -1.84 5.77 -4.25
C PHE A 73 -2.77 5.42 -5.42
N SER A 74 -3.25 4.18 -5.43
CA SER A 74 -4.20 3.66 -6.41
C SER A 74 -5.44 3.08 -5.76
N VAL A 75 -6.58 3.21 -6.43
CA VAL A 75 -7.82 2.49 -6.11
C VAL A 75 -8.08 1.47 -7.22
N VAL A 76 -8.01 0.17 -6.89
CA VAL A 76 -8.17 -0.93 -7.85
C VAL A 76 -9.55 -1.56 -7.71
N GLY A 77 -10.27 -1.69 -8.82
CA GLY A 77 -11.55 -2.40 -8.94
C GLY A 77 -11.35 -3.89 -9.23
N PHE A 78 -11.98 -4.74 -8.43
CA PHE A 78 -11.84 -6.21 -8.53
C PHE A 78 -12.99 -6.86 -9.31
N GLU A 79 -14.08 -6.13 -9.54
CA GLU A 79 -15.30 -6.63 -10.20
C GLU A 79 -15.29 -6.42 -11.72
N GLY A 80 -14.16 -6.02 -12.30
CA GLY A 80 -14.00 -5.82 -13.74
C GLY A 80 -14.34 -4.41 -14.21
N ILE A 81 -14.46 -4.26 -15.54
CA ILE A 81 -14.50 -2.95 -16.21
C ILE A 81 -15.88 -2.31 -16.13
N GLU A 82 -16.96 -3.09 -16.22
CA GLU A 82 -18.32 -2.56 -16.29
C GLU A 82 -18.75 -1.86 -15.00
N PRO A 83 -18.57 -2.43 -13.78
CA PRO A 83 -18.87 -1.72 -12.55
C PRO A 83 -17.96 -0.51 -12.32
N PHE A 84 -16.71 -0.60 -12.79
CA PHE A 84 -15.74 0.49 -12.70
C PHE A 84 -16.16 1.69 -13.54
N ASP A 85 -16.54 1.49 -14.81
CA ASP A 85 -17.01 2.57 -15.68
C ASP A 85 -18.34 3.16 -15.20
N ALA A 86 -19.25 2.33 -14.67
CA ALA A 86 -20.49 2.80 -14.08
C ALA A 86 -20.24 3.76 -12.89
N ALA A 87 -19.25 3.45 -12.04
CA ALA A 87 -18.90 4.29 -10.90
C ALA A 87 -18.30 5.65 -11.30
N LEU A 88 -17.63 5.71 -12.46
CA LEU A 88 -16.98 6.94 -12.96
C LEU A 88 -17.87 7.77 -13.90
N ALA A 89 -19.03 7.24 -14.31
CA ALA A 89 -19.86 7.86 -15.35
C ALA A 89 -20.21 9.33 -15.08
N SER A 90 -20.44 9.71 -13.81
CA SER A 90 -20.77 11.09 -13.43
C SER A 90 -19.60 12.07 -13.54
N LEU A 91 -18.36 11.58 -13.60
CA LEU A 91 -17.14 12.39 -13.76
C LEU A 91 -16.84 12.72 -15.23
N GLY A 92 -17.57 12.10 -16.17
CA GLY A 92 -17.36 12.26 -17.60
C GLY A 92 -16.20 11.42 -18.16
N ALA A 93 -15.96 11.54 -19.46
CA ALA A 93 -15.00 10.69 -20.19
C ALA A 93 -13.53 11.04 -19.91
N GLY A 94 -13.25 12.22 -19.34
CA GLY A 94 -11.89 12.73 -19.16
C GLY A 94 -11.18 13.02 -20.49
N THR A 95 -9.85 13.07 -20.45
CA THR A 95 -8.99 13.23 -21.63
C THR A 95 -8.27 11.91 -21.88
N PRO A 96 -8.33 11.33 -23.08
CA PRO A 96 -7.56 10.13 -23.41
C PRO A 96 -6.05 10.38 -23.25
N LEU A 97 -5.36 9.43 -22.62
CA LEU A 97 -3.91 9.44 -22.48
C LEU A 97 -3.30 8.30 -23.28
N GLU A 98 -2.09 8.52 -23.79
CA GLU A 98 -1.30 7.40 -24.30
C GLU A 98 -0.94 6.45 -23.16
N ALA A 99 -0.95 5.15 -23.44
CA ALA A 99 -0.59 4.16 -22.45
C ALA A 99 0.88 4.35 -22.03
N ALA A 100 1.11 4.53 -20.73
CA ALA A 100 2.45 4.59 -20.21
C ALA A 100 3.20 3.29 -20.53
N PRO A 101 4.49 3.35 -20.92
CA PRO A 101 5.29 2.15 -21.12
C PRO A 101 5.35 1.35 -19.82
N GLY A 102 5.22 0.03 -19.93
CA GLY A 102 5.30 -0.86 -18.77
C GLY A 102 6.63 -0.67 -18.04
N LYS A 103 6.59 -0.62 -16.70
CA LYS A 103 7.81 -0.58 -15.90
C LYS A 103 8.59 -1.89 -16.10
N PRO A 104 9.91 -1.82 -16.37
CA PRO A 104 10.73 -3.02 -16.44
C PRO A 104 10.69 -3.76 -15.10
N ALA A 105 10.72 -5.10 -15.16
CA ALA A 105 10.84 -5.90 -13.96
C ALA A 105 12.15 -5.55 -13.24
N GLY A 106 12.06 -5.04 -12.01
CA GLY A 106 13.24 -4.75 -11.22
C GLY A 106 13.99 -6.01 -10.83
N GLU A 107 15.30 -5.88 -10.59
CA GLU A 107 16.11 -6.95 -10.04
C GLU A 107 15.53 -7.46 -8.72
N ARG A 108 15.35 -8.78 -8.64
CA ARG A 108 14.85 -9.49 -7.46
C ARG A 108 16.06 -10.07 -6.73
N GLY A 109 16.33 -9.58 -5.53
CA GLY A 109 17.28 -10.21 -4.62
C GLY A 109 16.66 -11.46 -3.98
N GLU A 110 17.49 -12.37 -3.47
CA GLU A 110 17.00 -13.43 -2.59
C GLU A 110 16.65 -12.84 -1.22
N VAL A 111 15.56 -13.32 -0.62
CA VAL A 111 15.24 -12.98 0.78
C VAL A 111 16.06 -13.93 1.65
N VAL A 112 17.00 -13.40 2.41
CA VAL A 112 17.73 -14.19 3.41
C VAL A 112 16.84 -14.39 4.65
N GLU A 113 16.93 -15.56 5.29
CA GLU A 113 16.10 -15.90 6.46
C GLU A 113 16.27 -14.89 7.62
N SER A 114 17.43 -14.25 7.70
CA SER A 114 17.77 -13.24 8.70
C SER A 114 17.58 -11.79 8.22
N ASP A 115 16.76 -11.53 7.19
CA ASP A 115 16.56 -10.17 6.67
C ASP A 115 16.02 -9.26 7.79
N PRO A 116 16.71 -8.13 8.12
CA PRO A 116 16.29 -7.23 9.19
C PRO A 116 14.87 -6.69 9.01
N GLY A 117 14.38 -6.59 7.77
CA GLY A 117 13.02 -6.18 7.45
C GLY A 117 11.96 -7.13 7.98
N ALA A 118 12.25 -8.42 8.16
CA ALA A 118 11.27 -9.39 8.63
C ALA A 118 11.08 -9.37 10.16
N LEU A 119 12.06 -8.84 10.92
CA LEU A 119 12.15 -9.07 12.36
C LEU A 119 10.90 -8.66 13.17
N PRO A 120 10.31 -7.46 13.00
CA PRO A 120 9.11 -7.10 13.79
C PRO A 120 7.90 -7.96 13.44
N PHE A 121 7.75 -8.30 12.16
CA PHE A 121 6.63 -9.10 11.68
C PHE A 121 6.72 -10.54 12.19
N SER A 122 7.92 -11.14 12.15
CA SER A 122 8.15 -12.48 12.69
C SER A 122 7.91 -12.52 14.20
N ARG A 123 8.30 -11.47 14.93
CA ARG A 123 8.02 -11.34 16.37
C ARG A 123 6.52 -11.25 16.67
N ALA A 124 5.79 -10.38 15.96
CA ALA A 124 4.36 -10.24 16.13
C ALA A 124 3.58 -11.51 15.72
N SER A 125 4.03 -12.21 14.68
CA SER A 125 3.47 -13.50 14.30
C SER A 125 3.71 -14.58 15.36
N ALA A 126 4.92 -14.64 15.93
CA ALA A 126 5.25 -15.58 17.00
C ALA A 126 4.52 -15.30 18.32
N SER A 127 4.26 -14.03 18.66
CA SER A 127 3.50 -13.69 19.88
C SER A 127 2.00 -13.90 19.70
N GLY A 128 1.50 -13.85 18.46
CA GLY A 128 0.07 -13.91 18.14
C GLY A 128 -0.71 -12.68 18.62
N GLU A 129 -0.02 -11.63 19.08
CA GLU A 129 -0.64 -10.37 19.49
C GLU A 129 -1.11 -9.58 18.26
N ALA A 130 -2.13 -8.76 18.45
CA ALA A 130 -2.56 -7.84 17.41
C ALA A 130 -1.55 -6.69 17.27
N THR A 131 -1.28 -6.31 16.03
CA THR A 131 -0.31 -5.28 15.68
C THR A 131 -0.91 -4.32 14.67
N THR A 132 -0.44 -3.07 14.69
CA THR A 132 -0.64 -2.12 13.62
C THR A 132 0.56 -2.17 12.67
N ILE A 133 0.29 -2.41 11.39
CA ILE A 133 1.26 -2.15 10.32
C ILE A 133 0.78 -0.89 9.61
N GLY A 134 1.63 0.11 9.55
CA GLY A 134 1.29 1.36 8.91
C GLY A 134 2.32 1.79 7.88
N PHE A 135 1.82 2.54 6.91
CA PHE A 135 2.59 3.12 5.84
C PHE A 135 2.27 4.60 5.77
N HIS A 136 3.31 5.42 5.82
CA HIS A 136 3.21 6.88 5.79
C HIS A 136 4.20 7.47 4.80
N ARG A 137 3.71 8.35 3.94
CA ARG A 137 4.50 9.25 3.11
C ARG A 137 3.81 10.61 3.09
N GLU A 138 4.49 11.61 2.55
CA GLU A 138 3.85 12.89 2.28
C GLU A 138 2.60 12.68 1.42
N GLY A 139 1.48 13.29 1.84
CA GLY A 139 0.18 13.17 1.17
C GLY A 139 -0.63 11.90 1.44
N PHE A 140 -0.05 10.86 2.03
CA PHE A 140 -0.76 9.58 2.20
C PHE A 140 -0.35 8.82 3.46
N GLU A 141 -1.35 8.35 4.19
CA GLU A 141 -1.17 7.39 5.27
C GLU A 141 -2.19 6.27 5.16
N GLN A 142 -1.77 5.05 5.48
CA GLN A 142 -2.63 3.88 5.53
C GLN A 142 -2.20 2.92 6.64
N ARG A 143 -3.17 2.24 7.25
CA ARG A 143 -2.92 1.28 8.32
C ARG A 143 -3.72 0.00 8.13
N TRP A 144 -3.13 -1.10 8.59
CA TRP A 144 -3.80 -2.35 8.89
C TRP A 144 -3.64 -2.66 10.38
N ARG A 145 -4.66 -3.28 10.97
CA ARG A 145 -4.63 -3.78 12.35
C ARG A 145 -5.11 -5.22 12.35
N GLY A 146 -4.37 -6.09 13.03
CA GLY A 146 -4.74 -7.49 13.15
C GLY A 146 -3.58 -8.35 13.62
N ARG A 147 -3.80 -9.66 13.62
CA ARG A 147 -2.78 -10.66 13.96
C ARG A 147 -2.08 -11.13 12.70
N ILE A 148 -0.75 -11.16 12.73
CA ILE A 148 0.03 -11.67 11.59
C ILE A 148 0.07 -13.20 11.67
N GLU A 149 -0.67 -13.87 10.79
CA GLU A 149 -0.67 -15.33 10.73
C GLU A 149 0.67 -15.90 10.27
N THR A 150 1.25 -15.36 9.19
CA THR A 150 2.52 -15.85 8.63
C THR A 150 3.25 -14.75 7.89
N VAL A 151 4.58 -14.76 8.01
CA VAL A 151 5.50 -13.96 7.20
C VAL A 151 6.14 -14.88 6.16
N LYS A 152 5.94 -14.58 4.86
CA LYS A 152 6.36 -15.46 3.76
C LYS A 152 7.44 -14.79 2.90
N PRO A 153 8.70 -15.24 2.94
CA PRO A 153 9.69 -14.84 1.96
C PRO A 153 9.37 -15.48 0.59
N ALA A 154 9.15 -14.66 -0.44
CA ALA A 154 8.91 -15.15 -1.80
C ALA A 154 9.23 -14.08 -2.84
N MET A 155 9.81 -14.52 -3.97
CA MET A 155 10.04 -13.68 -5.16
C MET A 155 10.83 -12.37 -4.90
N GLY A 156 11.72 -12.37 -3.90
CA GLY A 156 12.49 -11.21 -3.49
C GLY A 156 11.77 -10.22 -2.57
N PHE A 157 10.67 -10.67 -1.94
CA PHE A 157 9.90 -9.90 -0.98
C PHE A 157 9.67 -10.67 0.32
N ILE A 158 9.65 -9.94 1.43
CA ILE A 158 9.00 -10.34 2.67
C ILE A 158 7.51 -10.02 2.51
N ASN A 159 6.66 -11.03 2.56
CA ASN A 159 5.24 -10.90 2.31
C ASN A 159 4.41 -11.16 3.56
N ILE A 160 3.38 -10.35 3.77
CA ILE A 160 2.27 -10.63 4.69
C ILE A 160 1.01 -10.65 3.85
N ILE A 161 0.28 -11.75 3.89
CA ILE A 161 -0.92 -11.96 3.08
C ILE A 161 -2.06 -12.34 4.02
N GLN A 162 -3.01 -11.43 4.17
CA GLN A 162 -4.24 -11.56 4.93
C GLN A 162 -5.44 -11.31 4.02
N PRO A 163 -6.66 -11.76 4.37
CA PRO A 163 -7.83 -11.56 3.53
C PRO A 163 -8.11 -10.11 3.13
N ASP A 164 -7.78 -9.17 4.02
CA ASP A 164 -8.01 -7.74 3.83
C ASP A 164 -6.70 -6.93 3.65
N PHE A 165 -5.53 -7.56 3.72
CA PHE A 165 -4.26 -6.85 3.75
C PHE A 165 -3.14 -7.62 3.07
N HIS A 166 -2.48 -6.99 2.10
CA HIS A 166 -1.19 -7.46 1.60
C HIS A 166 -0.10 -6.44 1.88
N MET A 167 1.07 -6.95 2.26
CA MET A 167 2.30 -6.19 2.28
C MET A 167 3.36 -6.93 1.48
N HIS A 168 4.07 -6.17 0.66
CA HIS A 168 5.28 -6.63 -0.01
C HIS A 168 6.43 -5.70 0.36
N LEU A 169 7.41 -6.22 1.10
CA LEU A 169 8.63 -5.48 1.44
C LEU A 169 9.81 -6.09 0.69
N LYS A 170 10.44 -5.32 -0.20
CA LYS A 170 11.58 -5.77 -1.00
C LYS A 170 12.72 -6.22 -0.09
N ALA A 171 13.32 -7.37 -0.40
CA ALA A 171 14.51 -7.89 0.30
C ALA A 171 15.61 -6.82 0.37
N GLY A 172 16.22 -6.67 1.54
CA GLY A 172 17.29 -5.69 1.77
C GLY A 172 16.85 -4.22 1.73
N ALA A 173 15.55 -3.90 1.58
CA ALA A 173 15.09 -2.52 1.68
C ALA A 173 15.23 -1.96 3.10
N VAL A 174 15.25 -2.83 4.12
CA VAL A 174 15.38 -2.46 5.53
C VAL A 174 16.71 -2.95 6.07
N THR A 175 17.52 -2.03 6.60
CA THR A 175 18.78 -2.35 7.30
C THR A 175 18.60 -2.43 8.82
N GLY A 176 17.53 -1.84 9.34
CA GLY A 176 17.21 -1.86 10.76
C GLY A 176 15.90 -1.16 11.08
N TRP A 177 15.59 -1.11 12.37
CA TRP A 177 14.38 -0.48 12.88
C TRP A 177 14.74 0.55 13.95
N ARG A 178 14.21 1.76 13.82
CA ARG A 178 14.32 2.79 14.85
C ARG A 178 13.13 2.68 15.78
N GLN A 179 13.39 2.45 17.06
CA GLN A 179 12.35 2.50 18.07
C GLN A 179 12.08 3.95 18.48
N ASP A 180 10.81 4.32 18.56
CA ASP A 180 10.32 5.58 19.13
C ASP A 180 9.00 5.28 19.86
N GLY A 181 9.07 5.32 21.19
CA GLY A 181 8.01 4.79 22.05
C GLY A 181 7.77 3.29 21.83
N ASP A 182 6.54 2.94 21.51
CA ASP A 182 6.08 1.59 21.16
C ASP A 182 6.15 1.30 19.65
N ARG A 183 6.57 2.27 18.84
CA ARG A 183 6.63 2.13 17.38
C ARG A 183 8.04 1.78 16.93
N LEU A 184 8.10 0.91 15.93
CA LEU A 184 9.31 0.57 15.18
C LEU A 184 9.17 1.15 13.78
N PHE A 185 10.09 2.02 13.38
CA PHE A 185 10.14 2.63 12.05
C PHE A 185 11.24 1.99 11.21
N ALA A 186 10.91 1.57 9.99
CA ALA A 186 11.84 0.91 9.09
C ALA A 186 12.89 1.89 8.54
N ILE A 187 14.17 1.51 8.66
CA ILE A 187 15.32 2.31 8.21
C ILE A 187 15.86 1.71 6.90
N ALA A 188 16.04 2.56 5.90
CA ALA A 188 16.64 2.20 4.60
C ALA A 188 18.18 2.14 4.66
N PRO A 189 18.86 1.59 3.63
CA PRO A 189 20.32 1.55 3.56
C PRO A 189 21.01 2.92 3.65
N ASP A 190 20.34 3.98 3.17
CA ASP A 190 20.82 5.37 3.25
C ASP A 190 20.57 6.05 4.61
N GLY A 191 19.99 5.32 5.59
CA GLY A 191 19.69 5.81 6.93
C GLY A 191 18.38 6.58 7.07
N SER A 192 17.67 6.86 5.98
CA SER A 192 16.35 7.51 6.03
C SER A 192 15.23 6.52 6.39
N LEU A 193 14.05 7.03 6.73
CA LEU A 193 12.87 6.19 6.99
C LEU A 193 12.17 5.81 5.68
N LEU A 194 11.70 4.58 5.59
CA LEU A 194 10.89 4.10 4.46
C LEU A 194 9.41 4.49 4.53
N GLY A 195 8.98 5.11 5.63
CA GLY A 195 7.56 5.37 5.88
C GLY A 195 6.77 4.17 6.44
N LEU A 196 7.35 2.97 6.41
CA LEU A 196 6.81 1.76 7.04
C LEU A 196 7.06 1.78 8.54
N PHE A 197 6.03 1.45 9.31
CA PHE A 197 6.13 1.28 10.76
C PHE A 197 5.30 0.09 11.27
N VAL A 198 5.71 -0.41 12.43
CA VAL A 198 5.03 -1.46 13.19
C VAL A 198 4.82 -0.97 14.61
N ALA A 199 3.63 -1.19 15.17
CA ALA A 199 3.31 -0.86 16.56
C ALA A 199 2.41 -1.95 17.17
N PRO A 200 2.41 -2.12 18.51
CA PRO A 200 1.33 -2.83 19.17
C PRO A 200 -0.03 -2.23 18.82
N GLU A 201 -1.09 -3.04 18.79
CA GLU A 201 -2.44 -2.47 18.77
C GLU A 201 -2.71 -1.73 20.10
N PRO A 202 -3.26 -0.49 20.07
CA PRO A 202 -3.65 0.21 21.29
C PRO A 202 -4.63 -0.65 22.10
N ARG A 203 -4.35 -0.82 23.40
CA ARG A 203 -5.23 -1.54 24.32
C ARG A 203 -6.47 -0.73 24.70
#